data_AF-A0A916GY59-F1
#
_entry.id   AF-A0A916GY59-F1
#
_cell.length_a   1.000
_cell.length_b   1.000
_cell.length_c   1.000
_cell.angle_alpha   90.00
_cell.angle_beta   90.00
_cell.angle_gamma   90.00
#
_symmetry.space_group_name_H-M   'P 1'
#
loop_
_entity.id
_entity.type
_entity.pdbx_description
1 polymer ?
#
loop_
_entity_poly.entity_id
_entity_poly.type
_entity_poly.pdbx_seq_one_letter_code
_entity_poly.pdbx_strand_id
1 'polypeptide(L)'
;MGLSKRKEEPDELEELKQRIEELRLMGIRADKLEDLNHHVFRIINDLRIRAESIIETVREPLIILDKDLRVVTANPAFYSLFKLKEANVEGQMIYEINSKQWDIPALRVPLERVITQNTEFNDYEIEHEFTRIGKRLILLNARVIHQREGRKDLILLAMEDITEKRKVEDEKRIQELQNMLDKVSRLVPTCDNCKRVRDDKGNWLQLDEYINRYPEEVYSHGLCPDCEKNLRDTSN
;
A
#
# COMPACT_ATOMS: atom_id res chain seq x y z
N MET A 1 -95.81 28.87 5.10
CA MET A 1 -95.65 27.70 6.00
C MET A 1 -94.87 26.66 5.22
N GLY A 2 -93.71 26.14 5.59
CA GLY A 2 -92.85 26.32 6.75
C GLY A 2 -91.51 25.66 6.39
N LEU A 3 -90.41 26.33 6.76
CA LEU A 3 -89.04 25.83 6.60
C LEU A 3 -88.83 24.70 7.62
N SER A 4 -88.64 23.46 7.16
CA SER A 4 -88.13 22.38 8.01
C SER A 4 -86.61 22.47 8.06
N LYS A 5 -86.11 23.09 9.14
CA LYS A 5 -84.70 23.17 9.48
C LYS A 5 -84.21 21.77 9.89
N ARG A 6 -83.19 21.26 9.20
CA ARG A 6 -82.33 20.18 9.71
C ARG A 6 -81.75 20.64 11.05
N LYS A 7 -81.95 19.84 12.10
CA LYS A 7 -81.28 19.96 13.39
C LYS A 7 -80.34 18.76 13.53
N GLU A 8 -79.27 18.99 14.27
CA GLU A 8 -78.31 18.02 14.84
C GLU A 8 -77.11 17.63 13.97
N GLU A 9 -76.18 18.57 13.79
CA GLU A 9 -74.73 18.28 13.62
C GLU A 9 -73.82 19.35 14.32
N PRO A 10 -73.94 19.66 15.63
CA PRO A 10 -72.96 20.52 16.30
C PRO A 10 -71.94 19.75 17.17
N ASP A 11 -72.18 18.47 17.49
CA ASP A 11 -71.43 17.78 18.55
C ASP A 11 -70.15 17.10 18.01
N GLU A 12 -70.23 16.39 16.87
CA GLU A 12 -69.08 15.71 16.28
C GLU A 12 -68.00 16.68 15.76
N LEU A 13 -68.42 17.84 15.22
CA LEU A 13 -67.50 18.86 14.73
C LEU A 13 -66.76 19.54 15.88
N GLU A 14 -67.40 19.71 17.03
CA GLU A 14 -66.80 20.30 18.21
C GLU A 14 -65.88 19.29 18.92
N GLU A 15 -66.26 18.02 18.95
CA GLU A 15 -65.41 16.93 19.45
C GLU A 15 -64.17 16.73 18.56
N LEU A 16 -64.32 16.80 17.23
CA LEU A 16 -63.20 16.77 16.28
C LEU A 16 -62.29 17.98 16.44
N LYS A 17 -62.84 19.18 16.64
CA LYS A 17 -62.05 20.40 16.91
C LYS A 17 -61.27 20.28 18.22
N GLN A 18 -61.89 19.77 19.28
CA GLN A 18 -61.20 19.49 20.55
C GLN A 18 -60.10 18.45 20.37
N ARG A 19 -60.35 17.37 19.63
CA ARG A 19 -59.33 16.34 19.32
C ARG A 19 -58.16 16.91 18.51
N ILE A 20 -58.44 17.77 17.51
CA ILE A 20 -57.43 18.44 16.70
C ILE A 20 -56.60 19.40 17.55
N GLU A 21 -57.23 20.15 18.46
CA GLU A 21 -56.54 21.08 19.35
C GLU A 21 -55.73 20.35 20.44
N GLU A 22 -56.21 19.21 20.96
CA GLU A 22 -55.44 18.32 21.84
C GLU A 22 -54.21 17.74 21.11
N LEU A 23 -54.36 17.29 19.86
CA LEU A 23 -53.24 16.83 19.03
C LEU A 23 -52.24 17.95 18.71
N ARG A 24 -52.72 19.18 18.56
CA ARG A 24 -51.90 20.38 18.36
C ARG A 24 -51.16 20.79 19.63
N LEU A 25 -51.79 20.69 20.80
CA LEU A 25 -51.19 20.91 22.12
C LEU A 25 -50.18 19.83 22.51
N MET A 26 -50.30 18.61 21.95
CA MET A 26 -49.25 17.60 21.97
C MET A 26 -48.01 17.96 21.10
N GLY A 27 -47.95 19.18 20.52
CA GLY A 27 -46.86 19.75 19.70
C GLY A 27 -45.44 19.52 20.24
N ILE A 28 -45.29 19.24 21.53
CA ILE A 28 -44.04 18.74 22.15
C ILE A 28 -43.45 17.50 21.43
N ARG A 29 -44.22 16.75 20.62
CA ARG A 29 -43.70 15.64 19.82
C ARG A 29 -43.12 16.02 18.46
N ALA A 30 -43.62 17.06 17.78
CA ALA A 30 -43.13 17.41 16.44
C ALA A 30 -41.85 18.24 16.53
N ASP A 31 -41.86 19.27 17.37
CA ASP A 31 -40.74 20.18 17.61
C ASP A 31 -39.52 19.42 18.16
N LYS A 32 -39.78 18.52 19.13
CA LYS A 32 -38.75 17.68 19.74
C LYS A 32 -38.23 16.58 18.81
N LEU A 33 -39.04 16.15 17.83
CA LEU A 33 -38.63 15.21 16.79
C LEU A 33 -37.79 15.90 15.70
N GLU A 34 -38.13 17.14 15.34
CA GLU A 34 -37.30 17.99 14.49
C GLU A 34 -35.96 18.30 15.16
N ASP A 35 -35.96 18.68 16.43
CA ASP A 35 -34.74 18.90 17.21
C ASP A 35 -33.87 17.64 17.29
N LEU A 36 -34.50 16.47 17.53
CA LEU A 36 -33.81 15.19 17.57
C LEU A 36 -33.24 14.81 16.20
N ASN A 37 -33.99 15.00 15.11
CA ASN A 37 -33.51 14.78 13.74
C ASN A 37 -32.33 15.70 13.42
N HIS A 38 -32.40 16.98 13.82
CA HIS A 38 -31.33 17.94 13.62
C HIS A 38 -30.08 17.61 14.47
N HIS A 39 -30.28 17.03 15.66
CA HIS A 39 -29.19 16.54 16.51
C HIS A 39 -28.53 15.29 15.94
N VAL A 40 -29.32 14.31 15.49
CA VAL A 40 -28.83 13.09 14.82
C VAL A 40 -28.09 13.45 13.52
N PHE A 41 -28.63 14.36 12.71
CA PHE A 41 -27.98 14.82 11.48
C PHE A 41 -26.63 15.50 11.75
N ARG A 42 -26.54 16.32 12.81
CA ARG A 42 -25.25 16.90 13.24
C ARG A 42 -24.25 15.84 13.68
N ILE A 43 -24.66 14.87 14.51
CA ILE A 43 -23.77 13.78 14.96
C ILE A 43 -23.27 12.98 13.75
N ILE A 44 -24.16 12.64 12.81
CA ILE A 44 -23.80 11.90 11.59
C ILE A 44 -22.81 12.71 10.74
N ASN A 45 -23.05 14.01 10.55
CA ASN A 45 -22.13 14.86 9.80
C ASN A 45 -20.79 15.05 10.50
N ASP A 46 -20.76 15.23 11.81
CA ASP A 46 -19.52 15.33 12.58
C ASP A 46 -18.69 14.05 12.49
N LEU A 47 -19.35 12.88 12.60
CA LEU A 47 -18.69 11.59 12.43
C LEU A 47 -18.18 11.40 10.99
N ARG A 48 -18.94 11.86 10.00
CA ARG A 48 -18.55 11.83 8.59
C ARG A 48 -17.33 12.72 8.33
N ILE A 49 -17.37 13.98 8.76
CA ILE A 49 -16.26 14.94 8.63
C ILE A 49 -15.01 14.41 9.33
N ARG A 50 -15.13 13.79 10.50
CA ARG A 50 -13.99 13.17 11.21
C ARG A 50 -13.38 12.00 10.42
N ALA A 51 -14.20 11.11 9.87
CA ALA A 51 -13.72 9.99 9.08
C ALA A 51 -13.07 10.45 7.76
N GLU A 52 -13.69 11.42 7.08
CA GLU A 52 -13.17 12.05 5.86
C GLU A 52 -11.83 12.74 6.12
N SER A 53 -11.71 13.54 7.20
CA SER A 53 -10.47 14.22 7.57
C SER A 53 -9.30 13.25 7.83
N ILE A 54 -9.58 12.08 8.42
CA ILE A 54 -8.55 11.05 8.64
C ILE A 54 -8.09 10.50 7.30
N ILE A 55 -9.01 10.10 6.43
CA ILE A 55 -8.69 9.52 5.12
C ILE A 55 -7.96 10.54 4.22
N GLU A 56 -8.36 11.81 4.26
CA GLU A 56 -7.77 12.90 3.47
C GLU A 56 -6.34 13.26 3.90
N THR A 57 -6.01 13.10 5.18
CA THR A 57 -4.67 13.41 5.70
C THR A 57 -3.68 12.24 5.57
N VAL A 58 -4.17 11.02 5.32
CA VAL A 58 -3.33 9.86 5.05
C VAL A 58 -2.61 10.05 3.71
N ARG A 59 -1.28 9.92 3.73
CA ARG A 59 -0.42 10.07 2.55
C ARG A 59 -0.40 8.84 1.65
N GLU A 60 -0.82 7.69 2.17
CA GLU A 60 -0.95 6.46 1.41
C GLU A 60 -2.22 6.53 0.55
N PRO A 61 -2.15 6.18 -0.75
CA PRO A 61 -3.32 6.00 -1.59
C PRO A 61 -4.32 4.99 -1.01
N LEU A 62 -5.56 5.42 -0.81
CA LEU A 62 -6.66 4.61 -0.33
C LEU A 62 -7.84 4.69 -1.29
N ILE A 63 -8.50 3.56 -1.54
CA ILE A 63 -9.77 3.48 -2.26
C ILE A 63 -10.76 2.61 -1.49
N ILE A 64 -12.01 3.06 -1.42
CA ILE A 64 -13.11 2.32 -0.82
C ILE A 64 -14.00 1.83 -1.94
N LEU A 65 -14.28 0.53 -1.95
CA LEU A 65 -15.12 -0.14 -2.93
C LEU A 65 -16.39 -0.70 -2.26
N ASP A 66 -17.46 -0.84 -3.04
CA ASP A 66 -18.63 -1.63 -2.65
C ASP A 66 -18.47 -3.12 -3.02
N LYS A 67 -19.48 -3.93 -2.69
CA LYS A 67 -19.53 -5.37 -2.98
C LYS A 67 -19.45 -5.72 -4.48
N ASP A 68 -19.79 -4.77 -5.35
CA ASP A 68 -19.79 -4.91 -6.80
C ASP A 68 -18.47 -4.36 -7.39
N LEU A 69 -17.48 -4.11 -6.52
CA LEU A 69 -16.16 -3.54 -6.83
C LEU A 69 -16.24 -2.16 -7.48
N ARG A 70 -17.29 -1.40 -7.20
CA ARG A 70 -17.42 -0.02 -7.64
C ARG A 70 -16.79 0.91 -6.62
N VAL A 71 -16.11 1.95 -7.11
CA VAL A 71 -15.50 2.95 -6.25
C VAL A 71 -16.58 3.76 -5.56
N VAL A 72 -16.58 3.71 -4.23
CA VAL A 72 -17.40 4.59 -3.39
C VAL A 72 -16.68 5.91 -3.22
N THR A 73 -15.39 5.87 -2.88
CA THR A 73 -14.54 7.06 -2.78
C THR A 73 -13.06 6.69 -2.77
N ALA A 74 -12.18 7.67 -3.00
CA ALA A 74 -10.74 7.54 -2.85
C ALA A 74 -10.15 8.79 -2.21
N ASN A 75 -9.00 8.66 -1.55
CA ASN A 75 -8.37 9.80 -0.89
C ASN A 75 -7.53 10.67 -1.86
N PRO A 76 -7.16 11.90 -1.47
CA PRO A 76 -6.37 12.80 -2.31
C PRO A 76 -5.02 12.21 -2.76
N ALA A 77 -4.41 11.35 -1.95
CA ALA A 77 -3.17 10.67 -2.29
C ALA A 77 -3.34 9.73 -3.50
N PHE A 78 -4.46 9.00 -3.58
CA PHE A 78 -4.78 8.15 -4.73
C PHE A 78 -4.91 8.96 -6.02
N TYR A 79 -5.70 10.03 -6.01
CA TYR A 79 -5.87 10.88 -7.20
C TYR A 79 -4.56 11.51 -7.65
N SER A 80 -3.74 11.95 -6.69
CA SER A 80 -2.46 12.59 -6.93
C SER A 80 -1.43 11.61 -7.53
N LEU A 81 -1.28 10.41 -6.94
CA LEU A 81 -0.33 9.41 -7.42
C LEU A 81 -0.67 8.94 -8.83
N PHE A 82 -1.93 8.54 -9.07
CA PHE A 82 -2.34 7.99 -10.36
C PHE A 82 -2.70 9.06 -11.41
N LYS A 83 -2.60 10.35 -11.04
CA LYS A 83 -2.94 11.52 -11.89
C LYS A 83 -4.35 11.41 -12.48
N LEU A 84 -5.31 11.07 -11.62
CA LEU A 84 -6.72 10.89 -11.93
C LEU A 84 -7.57 12.04 -11.36
N LYS A 85 -8.80 12.18 -11.87
CA LYS A 85 -9.80 13.12 -11.35
C LYS A 85 -10.92 12.32 -10.70
N GLU A 86 -11.37 12.73 -9.53
CA GLU A 86 -12.47 12.14 -8.75
C GLU A 86 -13.70 11.82 -9.61
N ALA A 87 -14.18 12.80 -10.38
CA ALA A 87 -15.35 12.68 -11.25
C ALA A 87 -15.24 11.57 -12.33
N ASN A 88 -14.04 11.08 -12.61
CA ASN A 88 -13.78 10.01 -13.57
C ASN A 88 -13.53 8.65 -12.89
N VAL A 89 -13.61 8.58 -11.57
CA VAL A 89 -13.24 7.40 -10.77
C VAL A 89 -14.42 6.95 -9.93
N GLU A 90 -15.07 7.85 -9.20
CA GLU A 90 -16.17 7.49 -8.30
C GLU A 90 -17.38 6.93 -9.06
N GLY A 91 -17.99 5.88 -8.51
CA GLY A 91 -19.09 5.12 -9.10
C GLY A 91 -18.70 4.12 -10.20
N GLN A 92 -17.47 4.20 -10.73
CA GLN A 92 -16.98 3.26 -11.74
C GLN A 92 -16.54 1.94 -11.11
N MET A 93 -16.60 0.85 -11.88
CA MET A 93 -15.97 -0.41 -11.46
C MET A 93 -14.46 -0.24 -11.47
N ILE A 94 -13.76 -0.76 -10.45
CA ILE A 94 -12.31 -0.58 -10.33
C ILE A 94 -11.57 -1.01 -11.61
N TYR A 95 -11.99 -2.10 -12.25
CA TYR A 95 -11.41 -2.62 -13.49
C TYR A 95 -11.65 -1.73 -14.72
N GLU A 96 -12.53 -0.75 -14.66
CA GLU A 96 -12.84 0.13 -15.78
C GLU A 96 -12.06 1.46 -15.70
N ILE A 97 -11.48 1.77 -14.54
CA ILE A 97 -10.78 3.03 -14.28
C ILE A 97 -9.64 3.24 -15.28
N ASN A 98 -9.60 4.44 -15.85
CA ASN A 98 -8.51 4.94 -16.69
C ASN A 98 -8.14 4.01 -17.85
N SER A 99 -9.13 3.61 -18.64
CA SER A 99 -8.96 2.66 -19.77
C SER A 99 -8.53 1.26 -19.32
N LYS A 100 -9.10 0.77 -18.21
CA LYS A 100 -8.86 -0.56 -17.65
C LYS A 100 -7.43 -0.82 -17.13
N GLN A 101 -6.72 0.21 -16.70
CA GLN A 101 -5.38 0.02 -16.12
C GLN A 101 -5.38 -0.81 -14.84
N TRP A 102 -6.50 -0.83 -14.14
CA TRP A 102 -6.69 -1.62 -12.92
C TRP A 102 -7.25 -3.01 -13.20
N ASP A 103 -7.49 -3.35 -14.46
CA ASP A 103 -7.89 -4.69 -14.89
C ASP A 103 -6.68 -5.63 -14.95
N ILE A 104 -6.04 -5.81 -13.80
CA ILE A 104 -4.81 -6.59 -13.66
C ILE A 104 -5.21 -8.01 -13.27
N PRO A 105 -4.90 -9.04 -14.08
CA PRO A 105 -5.29 -10.43 -13.78
C PRO A 105 -4.83 -10.90 -12.40
N ALA A 106 -3.63 -10.48 -11.97
CA ALA A 106 -3.07 -10.80 -10.66
C ALA A 106 -3.85 -10.16 -9.50
N LEU A 107 -4.62 -9.08 -9.73
CA LEU A 107 -5.40 -8.38 -8.70
C LEU A 107 -6.84 -8.91 -8.60
N ARG A 108 -7.39 -9.49 -9.68
CA ARG A 108 -8.77 -10.01 -9.70
C ARG A 108 -9.00 -11.09 -8.65
N VAL A 109 -8.17 -12.12 -8.65
CA VAL A 109 -8.33 -13.28 -7.75
C VAL A 109 -8.27 -12.89 -6.26
N PRO A 110 -7.29 -12.07 -5.80
CA PRO A 110 -7.28 -11.59 -4.42
C PRO A 110 -8.51 -10.77 -4.04
N LEU A 111 -8.97 -9.85 -4.90
CA LEU A 111 -10.16 -9.03 -4.61
C LEU A 111 -11.45 -9.85 -4.56
N GLU A 112 -11.62 -10.81 -5.48
CA GLU A 112 -12.77 -11.72 -5.46
C GLU A 112 -12.79 -12.60 -4.19
N ARG A 113 -11.61 -13.03 -3.71
CA ARG A 113 -11.51 -13.78 -2.45
C ARG A 113 -11.89 -12.96 -1.24
N VAL A 114 -11.48 -11.68 -1.18
CA VAL A 114 -11.89 -10.75 -0.11
C VAL A 114 -13.41 -10.66 0.00
N ILE A 115 -14.12 -10.58 -1.14
CA ILE A 115 -15.58 -10.54 -1.18
C ILE A 115 -16.21 -11.88 -0.77
N THR A 116 -15.76 -12.97 -1.40
CA THR A 116 -16.45 -14.28 -1.29
C THR A 116 -16.13 -15.01 0.00
N GLN A 117 -14.91 -14.89 0.51
CA GLN A 117 -14.43 -15.59 1.69
C GLN A 117 -14.47 -14.71 2.95
N ASN A 118 -14.82 -13.42 2.80
CA ASN A 118 -14.77 -12.42 3.86
C ASN A 118 -13.38 -12.38 4.55
N THR A 119 -12.32 -12.38 3.74
CA THR A 119 -10.93 -12.38 4.17
C THR A 119 -10.26 -11.04 3.89
N GLU A 120 -9.06 -10.84 4.44
CA GLU A 120 -8.14 -9.77 4.04
C GLU A 120 -6.94 -10.37 3.30
N PHE A 121 -6.25 -9.53 2.52
CA PHE A 121 -4.89 -9.83 2.08
C PHE A 121 -3.98 -8.66 2.38
N ASN A 122 -2.76 -8.97 2.77
CA ASN A 122 -1.73 -8.00 3.11
C ASN A 122 -0.47 -8.26 2.27
N ASP A 123 0.30 -7.21 2.05
CA ASP A 123 1.60 -7.22 1.38
C ASP A 123 1.56 -7.87 -0.02
N TYR A 124 0.46 -7.70 -0.76
CA TYR A 124 0.34 -8.28 -2.09
C TYR A 124 1.02 -7.39 -3.13
N GLU A 125 2.19 -7.82 -3.60
CA GLU A 125 2.98 -7.09 -4.59
C GLU A 125 2.45 -7.30 -6.01
N ILE A 126 2.21 -6.19 -6.71
CA ILE A 126 1.93 -6.19 -8.15
C ILE A 126 2.92 -5.29 -8.88
N GLU A 127 3.43 -5.78 -10.00
CA GLU A 127 4.19 -4.98 -10.94
C GLU A 127 3.30 -4.64 -12.14
N HIS A 128 3.15 -3.35 -12.43
CA HIS A 128 2.28 -2.89 -13.51
C HIS A 128 2.82 -1.64 -14.20
N GLU A 129 2.57 -1.51 -15.50
CA GLU A 129 2.92 -0.33 -16.28
C GLU A 129 1.69 0.55 -16.50
N PHE A 130 1.61 1.64 -15.74
CA PHE A 130 0.53 2.60 -15.83
C PHE A 130 0.86 3.67 -16.89
N THR A 131 -0.06 3.99 -17.79
CA THR A 131 0.22 4.94 -18.90
C THR A 131 0.69 6.33 -18.43
N ARG A 132 0.30 6.80 -17.24
CA ARG A 132 0.60 8.18 -16.76
C ARG A 132 1.81 8.29 -15.82
N ILE A 133 2.20 7.18 -15.19
CA ILE A 133 3.27 7.15 -14.18
C ILE A 133 4.38 6.14 -14.52
N GLY A 134 4.18 5.31 -15.54
CA GLY A 134 5.12 4.29 -16.00
C GLY A 134 5.07 3.03 -15.15
N LYS A 135 6.16 2.26 -15.22
CA LYS A 135 6.33 1.01 -14.48
C LYS A 135 6.38 1.28 -12.97
N ARG A 136 5.54 0.57 -12.21
CA ARG A 136 5.46 0.67 -10.75
C ARG A 136 5.32 -0.71 -10.11
N LEU A 137 5.93 -0.84 -8.95
CA LEU A 137 5.75 -1.94 -8.02
C LEU A 137 4.88 -1.43 -6.87
N ILE A 138 3.63 -1.89 -6.85
CA ILE A 138 2.63 -1.47 -5.87
C ILE A 138 2.38 -2.60 -4.89
N LEU A 139 2.48 -2.31 -3.60
CA LEU A 139 2.08 -3.19 -2.52
C LEU A 139 0.61 -2.91 -2.17
N LEU A 140 -0.22 -3.94 -2.13
CA LEU A 140 -1.66 -3.81 -1.91
C LEU A 140 -2.09 -4.53 -0.62
N ASN A 141 -2.92 -3.84 0.14
CA ASN A 141 -3.59 -4.36 1.31
C ASN A 141 -5.10 -4.18 1.16
N ALA A 142 -5.90 -5.23 1.34
CA ALA A 142 -7.34 -5.16 1.24
C ALA A 142 -8.02 -5.74 2.48
N ARG A 143 -9.02 -5.03 3.00
CA ARG A 143 -9.84 -5.49 4.13
C ARG A 143 -11.31 -5.14 3.93
N VAL A 144 -12.18 -6.01 4.43
CA VAL A 144 -13.62 -5.73 4.50
C VAL A 144 -13.91 -4.83 5.70
N ILE A 145 -14.72 -3.79 5.48
CA ILE A 145 -15.29 -2.92 6.50
C ILE A 145 -16.74 -3.36 6.70
N HIS A 146 -16.98 -4.06 7.80
CA HIS A 146 -18.32 -4.48 8.20
C HIS A 146 -19.14 -3.30 8.68
N GLN A 147 -20.33 -3.14 8.10
CA GLN A 147 -21.28 -2.12 8.54
C GLN A 147 -22.34 -2.72 9.46
N ARG A 148 -22.71 -2.01 10.53
CA ARG A 148 -23.84 -2.40 11.38
C ARG A 148 -25.17 -2.05 10.70
N GLU A 149 -26.22 -2.81 11.01
CA GLU A 149 -27.63 -2.53 10.66
C GLU A 149 -27.94 -2.45 9.15
N GLY A 150 -27.84 -3.59 8.44
CA GLY A 150 -28.43 -3.75 7.10
C GLY A 150 -27.80 -2.94 5.96
N ARG A 151 -26.71 -2.19 6.23
CA ARG A 151 -25.91 -1.55 5.19
C ARG A 151 -24.97 -2.55 4.53
N LYS A 152 -24.61 -2.30 3.27
CA LYS A 152 -23.71 -3.16 2.50
C LYS A 152 -22.28 -3.03 3.04
N ASP A 153 -21.59 -4.15 3.17
CA ASP A 153 -20.16 -4.18 3.47
C ASP A 153 -19.36 -3.43 2.39
N LEU A 154 -18.29 -2.78 2.84
CA LEU A 154 -17.35 -2.06 1.98
C LEU A 154 -15.99 -2.75 2.01
N ILE A 155 -15.16 -2.45 1.03
CA ILE A 155 -13.79 -2.95 0.94
C ILE A 155 -12.87 -1.74 0.95
N LEU A 156 -11.92 -1.71 1.87
CA LEU A 156 -10.83 -0.76 1.84
C LEU A 156 -9.62 -1.40 1.17
N LEU A 157 -9.14 -0.79 0.10
CA LEU A 157 -7.90 -1.15 -0.58
C LEU A 157 -6.89 -0.02 -0.38
N ALA A 158 -5.82 -0.33 0.33
CA ALA A 158 -4.67 0.55 0.56
C ALA A 158 -3.52 0.14 -0.36
N MET A 159 -2.74 1.13 -0.80
CA MET A 159 -1.68 0.94 -1.78
C MET A 159 -0.41 1.68 -1.35
N GLU A 160 0.74 1.05 -1.52
CA GLU A 160 2.05 1.67 -1.31
C GLU A 160 2.88 1.52 -2.58
N ASP A 161 3.45 2.62 -3.07
CA ASP A 161 4.42 2.58 -4.17
C ASP A 161 5.81 2.28 -3.61
N ILE A 162 6.24 1.03 -3.74
CA ILE A 162 7.53 0.55 -3.24
C ILE A 162 8.60 0.55 -4.34
N THR A 163 8.34 1.16 -5.50
CA THR A 163 9.24 1.12 -6.67
C THR A 163 10.63 1.66 -6.33
N GLU A 164 10.72 2.86 -5.74
CA GLU A 164 12.02 3.48 -5.43
C GLU A 164 12.71 2.79 -4.25
N LYS A 165 11.93 2.34 -3.26
CA LYS A 165 12.46 1.56 -2.13
C LYS A 165 13.13 0.27 -2.62
N ARG A 166 12.44 -0.47 -3.50
CA ARG A 166 12.96 -1.72 -4.08
C ARG A 166 14.20 -1.48 -4.94
N LYS A 167 14.22 -0.43 -5.77
CA LYS A 167 15.42 -0.07 -6.55
C LYS A 167 16.63 0.18 -5.66
N VAL A 168 16.48 0.97 -4.60
CA VAL A 168 17.59 1.25 -3.67
C VAL A 168 18.05 -0.02 -2.94
N GLU A 169 17.12 -0.89 -2.55
CA GLU A 169 17.43 -2.19 -1.94
C GLU A 169 18.22 -3.09 -2.89
N ASP A 170 17.80 -3.16 -4.16
CA ASP A 170 18.45 -3.98 -5.16
C ASP A 170 19.83 -3.43 -5.57
N GLU A 171 19.97 -2.11 -5.69
CA GLU A 171 21.27 -1.45 -5.92
C GLU A 171 22.26 -1.76 -4.80
N LYS A 172 21.83 -1.70 -3.53
CA LYS A 172 22.66 -2.09 -2.40
C LYS A 172 23.06 -3.56 -2.44
N ARG A 173 22.11 -4.46 -2.73
CA ARG A 173 22.40 -5.89 -2.87
C ARG A 173 23.41 -6.16 -3.97
N ILE A 174 23.26 -5.51 -5.13
CA ILE A 174 24.20 -5.62 -6.24
C ILE A 174 25.59 -5.17 -5.80
N GLN A 175 25.70 -4.03 -5.12
CA GLN A 175 26.99 -3.54 -4.61
C GLN A 175 27.61 -4.49 -3.58
N GLU A 176 26.82 -5.06 -2.67
CA GLU A 176 27.30 -6.05 -1.70
C GLU A 176 27.83 -7.31 -2.39
N LEU A 177 27.08 -7.83 -3.36
CA LEU A 177 27.49 -8.99 -4.15
C LEU A 177 28.76 -8.71 -4.96
N GLN A 178 28.88 -7.52 -5.55
CA GLN A 178 30.09 -7.08 -6.25
C GLN A 178 31.30 -7.02 -5.29
N ASN A 179 31.13 -6.48 -4.09
CA ASN A 179 32.19 -6.44 -3.07
C ASN A 179 32.59 -7.84 -2.60
N MET A 180 31.64 -8.77 -2.48
CA MET A 180 31.94 -10.17 -2.17
C MET A 180 32.69 -10.84 -3.31
N LEU A 181 32.28 -10.61 -4.56
CA LEU A 181 32.94 -11.14 -5.73
C LEU A 181 34.39 -10.63 -5.85
N ASP A 182 34.64 -9.34 -5.63
CA ASP A 182 35.99 -8.77 -5.63
C ASP A 182 36.93 -9.48 -4.64
N LYS A 183 36.45 -9.76 -3.41
CA LYS A 183 37.23 -10.49 -2.40
C LYS A 183 37.59 -11.91 -2.83
N VAL A 184 36.67 -12.62 -3.49
CA VAL A 184 36.93 -13.97 -4.02
C VAL A 184 37.87 -13.90 -5.22
N SER A 185 37.71 -12.88 -6.06
CA SER A 185 38.53 -12.64 -7.26
C SER A 185 40.00 -12.39 -6.92
N ARG A 186 40.28 -11.82 -5.74
CA ARG A 186 41.64 -11.60 -5.22
C ARG A 186 42.29 -12.84 -4.61
N LEU A 187 41.59 -13.98 -4.54
CA LEU A 187 42.21 -15.23 -4.10
C LEU A 187 43.13 -15.74 -5.20
N VAL A 188 44.43 -15.63 -4.94
CA VAL A 188 45.48 -16.18 -5.79
C VAL A 188 45.48 -17.71 -5.61
N PRO A 189 45.07 -18.50 -6.61
CA PRO A 189 44.99 -19.95 -6.47
C PRO A 189 46.40 -20.52 -6.34
N THR A 190 46.64 -21.35 -5.31
CA THR A 190 47.91 -22.04 -5.12
C THR A 190 47.74 -23.55 -5.21
N CYS A 191 48.77 -24.25 -5.70
CA CYS A 191 48.78 -25.70 -5.75
C CYS A 191 49.12 -26.26 -4.37
N ASP A 192 48.28 -27.11 -3.79
CA ASP A 192 48.54 -27.68 -2.46
C ASP A 192 49.83 -28.51 -2.40
N ASN A 193 50.18 -29.19 -3.49
CA ASN A 193 51.33 -30.07 -3.57
C ASN A 193 52.67 -29.33 -3.75
N CYS A 194 52.74 -28.34 -4.66
CA CYS A 194 54.00 -27.69 -5.03
C CYS A 194 54.05 -26.18 -4.79
N LYS A 195 52.97 -25.58 -4.24
CA LYS A 195 52.84 -24.16 -3.87
C LYS A 195 53.03 -23.16 -5.00
N ARG A 196 52.99 -23.61 -6.26
CA ARG A 196 52.90 -22.72 -7.43
C ARG A 196 51.59 -21.95 -7.44
N VAL A 197 51.62 -20.77 -8.04
CA VAL A 197 50.49 -19.85 -8.18
C VAL A 197 49.88 -19.98 -9.56
N ARG A 198 48.55 -19.97 -9.69
CA ARG A 198 47.86 -19.99 -10.98
C ARG A 198 47.55 -18.56 -11.44
N ASP A 199 47.95 -18.21 -12.66
CA ASP A 199 47.62 -16.93 -13.29
C ASP A 199 46.21 -16.89 -13.90
N ASP A 200 45.79 -15.71 -14.34
CA ASP A 200 44.49 -15.45 -14.99
C ASP A 200 44.32 -16.20 -16.32
N LYS A 201 45.42 -16.57 -16.98
CA LYS A 201 45.46 -17.40 -18.19
C LYS A 201 45.45 -18.90 -17.88
N GLY A 202 45.53 -19.27 -16.60
CA GLY A 202 45.49 -20.64 -16.13
C GLY A 202 46.85 -21.35 -16.05
N ASN A 203 47.97 -20.66 -16.28
CA ASN A 203 49.32 -21.20 -16.14
C ASN A 203 49.76 -21.26 -14.67
N TRP A 204 50.60 -22.23 -14.32
CA TRP A 204 51.17 -22.37 -12.98
C TRP A 204 52.60 -21.80 -12.93
N LEU A 205 52.76 -20.69 -12.24
CA LEU A 205 54.00 -19.94 -12.11
C LEU A 205 54.60 -20.13 -10.70
N GLN A 206 55.90 -19.86 -10.56
CA GLN A 206 56.47 -19.65 -9.23
C GLN A 206 55.98 -18.31 -8.66
N LEU A 207 55.99 -18.18 -7.33
CA LEU A 207 55.51 -16.99 -6.64
C LEU A 207 56.20 -15.72 -7.16
N ASP A 208 57.53 -15.73 -7.26
CA ASP A 208 58.31 -14.58 -7.73
C ASP A 208 58.00 -14.21 -9.18
N GLU A 209 57.77 -15.20 -10.05
CA GLU A 209 57.40 -14.96 -11.45
C GLU A 209 55.99 -14.36 -11.55
N TYR A 210 55.05 -14.85 -10.74
CA TYR A 210 53.70 -14.32 -10.67
C TYR A 210 53.69 -12.87 -10.15
N ILE A 211 54.38 -12.60 -9.05
CA ILE A 211 54.47 -11.27 -8.44
C ILE A 211 55.07 -10.24 -9.42
N ASN A 212 56.13 -10.62 -10.15
CA ASN A 212 56.75 -9.73 -11.14
C ASN A 212 55.84 -9.44 -12.35
N ARG A 213 54.91 -10.34 -12.68
CA ARG A 213 53.98 -10.18 -13.81
C ARG A 213 52.74 -9.34 -13.45
N TYR A 214 52.34 -9.29 -12.18
CA TYR A 214 51.19 -8.53 -11.69
C TYR A 214 51.54 -7.63 -10.48
N PRO A 215 52.46 -6.65 -10.63
CA PRO A 215 52.84 -5.78 -9.53
C PRO A 215 51.77 -4.72 -9.28
N GLU A 216 50.82 -4.98 -8.38
CA GLU A 216 49.90 -3.92 -7.91
C GLU A 216 50.61 -2.96 -6.91
N GLU A 217 51.66 -3.42 -6.22
CA GLU A 217 52.46 -2.62 -5.26
C GLU A 217 53.96 -2.93 -5.40
N VAL A 218 54.83 -1.96 -5.03
CA VAL A 218 56.30 -2.12 -5.09
C VAL A 218 56.77 -2.99 -3.91
N TYR A 219 57.21 -4.21 -4.19
CA TYR A 219 57.70 -5.13 -3.15
C TYR A 219 59.13 -4.82 -2.72
N SER A 220 59.39 -4.90 -1.41
CA SER A 220 60.74 -4.89 -0.84
C SER A 220 61.20 -6.32 -0.54
N HIS A 221 62.47 -6.62 -0.84
CA HIS A 221 63.07 -7.90 -0.51
C HIS A 221 63.61 -7.84 0.93
N GLY A 222 63.39 -8.88 1.71
CA GLY A 222 63.88 -9.01 3.08
C GLY A 222 64.17 -10.47 3.43
N LEU A 223 65.06 -10.70 4.38
CA LEU A 223 65.35 -12.02 4.91
C LEU A 223 64.44 -12.30 6.12
N CYS A 224 63.85 -13.49 6.19
CA CYS A 224 63.16 -13.91 7.41
C CYS A 224 64.19 -14.21 8.53
N PRO A 225 63.78 -14.22 9.81
CA PRO A 225 64.69 -14.47 10.92
C PRO A 225 65.49 -15.79 10.82
N ASP A 226 64.89 -16.84 10.27
CA ASP A 226 65.56 -18.14 10.09
C ASP A 226 66.65 -18.08 9.01
N CYS A 227 66.36 -17.45 7.87
CA CYS A 227 67.33 -17.24 6.81
C CYS A 227 68.47 -16.32 7.26
N GLU A 228 68.15 -15.27 8.02
CA GLU A 228 69.16 -14.38 8.59
C GLU A 228 70.08 -15.12 9.57
N LYS A 229 69.53 -16.01 10.41
CA LYS A 229 70.31 -16.83 11.34
C LYS A 229 71.20 -17.84 10.61
N ASN A 230 70.67 -18.55 9.62
CA ASN A 230 71.43 -19.52 8.84
C ASN A 230 72.62 -18.87 8.11
N LEU A 231 72.46 -17.65 7.58
CA LEU A 231 73.55 -16.90 6.95
C LEU A 231 74.67 -16.55 7.95
N ARG A 232 74.31 -16.21 9.19
CA ARG A 232 75.28 -15.96 10.26
C ARG A 232 75.99 -17.25 10.68
N ASP A 233 75.28 -18.38 10.70
CA ASP A 233 75.83 -19.68 11.09
C ASP A 233 76.74 -20.30 10.00
N THR A 234 76.53 -19.98 8.71
CA THR A 234 77.40 -20.40 7.60
C THR A 234 78.64 -19.53 7.39
N SER A 235 78.75 -18.41 8.12
CA SER A 235 79.86 -17.44 8.01
C SER A 235 80.90 -17.58 9.14
N ASN A 236 80.78 -18.64 9.97
CA ASN A 236 81.72 -19.07 11.01
C ASN A 236 82.29 -20.45 10.68
#